data_AF-A0A7S0JU34-F1
#
_entry.id   AF-A0A7S0JU34-F1
#
_cell.length_a   1.000
_cell.length_b   1.000
_cell.length_c   1.000
_cell.angle_alpha   90.00
_cell.angle_beta   90.00
_cell.angle_gamma   90.00
#
_symmetry.space_group_name_H-M   'P 1'
#
loop_
_entity.id
_entity.type
_entity.pdbx_description
1 polymer ?
#
loop_
_entity_poly.entity_id
_entity_poly.type
_entity_poly.pdbx_seq_one_letter_code
_entity_poly.pdbx_strand_id
1 'polypeptide(L)'
;ELSGGAGSAAKRARTSAGAAEDAPRPPASAAERVGKLSAFQRAALLHALSLPGCRRVAYSTCSVWGDEDEGVVASAMANPAVAGKWKLIKALPDWPTRGMAWPGLAPSEADCLVRADPGSDRTQGFFVALFERVPGSGEDIAPE
;
A
#
# COMPACT_ATOMS: atom_id res chain seq x y z
N GLU A 1 40.75 24.40 51.38
CA GLU A 1 41.99 24.23 50.58
C GLU A 1 41.57 24.07 49.13
N LEU A 2 41.89 25.04 48.25
CA LEU A 2 43.03 24.98 47.29
C LEU A 2 42.96 23.70 46.44
N SER A 3 42.99 23.67 45.12
CA SER A 3 43.32 24.64 44.07
C SER A 3 43.21 23.87 42.73
N GLY A 4 42.78 24.55 41.65
CA GLY A 4 43.18 24.33 40.25
C GLY A 4 42.94 22.94 39.61
N GLY A 5 42.86 22.79 38.29
CA GLY A 5 43.13 23.68 37.18
C GLY A 5 43.06 22.83 35.91
N ALA A 6 42.71 23.50 34.81
CA ALA A 6 42.29 22.94 33.53
C ALA A 6 43.27 21.93 32.89
N GLY A 7 42.73 20.80 32.43
CA GLY A 7 43.34 19.93 31.43
C GLY A 7 42.64 20.12 30.07
N SER A 8 43.29 20.86 29.17
CA SER A 8 42.88 21.03 27.78
C SER A 8 43.13 19.74 27.00
N ALA A 9 42.06 19.07 26.56
CA ALA A 9 42.15 17.98 25.59
C ALA A 9 41.60 18.47 24.24
N ALA A 10 42.53 18.74 23.33
CA ALA A 10 42.26 19.24 21.99
C ALA A 10 41.31 18.32 21.21
N LYS A 11 40.23 18.94 20.74
CA LYS A 11 39.22 18.43 19.83
C LYS A 11 39.87 17.92 18.53
N ARG A 12 39.83 16.61 18.27
CA ARG A 12 39.92 16.08 16.90
C ARG A 12 38.56 15.55 16.50
N ALA A 13 37.74 16.45 15.96
CA ALA A 13 36.59 16.08 15.17
C ALA A 13 37.12 15.37 13.92
N ARG A 14 36.83 14.07 13.78
CA ARG A 14 36.89 13.43 12.47
C ARG A 14 35.63 13.83 11.74
N THR A 15 35.75 14.83 10.87
CA THR A 15 34.72 15.13 9.88
C THR A 15 34.74 14.02 8.84
N SER A 16 33.88 13.03 8.98
CA SER A 16 33.41 12.27 7.81
C SER A 16 32.33 13.09 7.13
N ALA A 17 32.76 14.14 6.44
CA ALA A 17 31.95 14.78 5.41
C ALA A 17 32.13 13.93 4.14
N GLY A 18 31.07 13.24 3.74
CA GLY A 18 31.06 12.47 2.50
C GLY A 18 30.06 11.32 2.56
N ALA A 19 29.05 11.40 1.69
CA ALA A 19 28.01 10.39 1.40
C ALA A 19 26.81 10.32 2.36
N ALA A 20 25.92 11.33 2.32
CA ALA A 20 24.54 11.16 2.80
C ALA A 20 23.51 12.07 2.10
N GLU A 21 23.84 12.75 1.00
CA GLU A 21 22.92 13.76 0.40
C GLU A 21 21.87 13.19 -0.56
N ASP A 22 21.91 11.89 -0.89
CA ASP A 22 20.92 11.27 -1.80
C ASP A 22 19.93 10.33 -1.09
N ALA A 23 19.91 10.34 0.25
CA ALA A 23 18.91 9.60 0.99
C ALA A 23 17.57 10.36 0.97
N PRO A 24 16.43 9.71 0.63
CA PRO A 24 15.13 10.37 0.67
C PRO A 24 14.88 10.93 2.08
N ARG A 25 14.55 12.23 2.16
CA ARG A 25 14.17 12.87 3.43
C ARG A 25 12.99 12.10 4.04
N PRO A 26 13.02 11.78 5.35
CA PRO A 26 11.87 11.18 6.00
C PRO A 26 10.63 12.09 5.84
N PRO A 27 9.43 11.51 5.67
CA PRO A 27 8.22 12.27 5.42
C PRO A 27 7.93 13.21 6.59
N ALA A 28 7.50 14.44 6.30
CA ALA A 28 7.26 15.47 7.30
C ALA A 28 5.95 15.25 8.09
N SER A 29 5.06 14.38 7.60
CA SER A 29 3.79 14.03 8.25
C SER A 29 3.33 12.61 7.93
N ALA A 30 2.38 12.10 8.72
CA ALA A 30 1.71 10.83 8.43
C ALA A 30 0.99 10.87 7.07
N ALA A 31 0.35 11.99 6.72
CA ALA A 31 -0.33 12.17 5.44
C ALA A 31 0.66 12.10 4.26
N GLU A 32 1.83 12.74 4.37
CA GLU A 32 2.86 12.67 3.31
C GLU A 32 3.41 11.25 3.16
N ARG A 33 3.61 10.54 4.27
CA ARG A 33 4.04 9.14 4.27
C ARG A 33 3.00 8.25 3.57
N VAL A 34 1.73 8.37 3.95
CA VAL A 34 0.61 7.63 3.36
C VAL A 34 0.45 7.96 1.87
N GLY A 35 0.59 9.22 1.48
CA GLY A 35 0.54 9.63 0.07
C GLY A 35 1.65 8.99 -0.77
N LYS A 36 2.89 8.99 -0.28
CA LYS A 36 4.03 8.35 -0.95
C LYS A 36 3.87 6.83 -1.04
N LEU A 37 3.44 6.20 0.07
CA LEU A 37 3.28 4.76 0.14
C LEU A 37 2.12 4.26 -0.72
N SER A 38 0.96 4.93 -0.68
CA SER A 38 -0.17 4.61 -1.56
C SER A 38 0.18 4.77 -3.05
N ALA A 39 1.01 5.74 -3.42
CA ALA A 39 1.50 5.87 -4.79
C ALA A 39 2.32 4.65 -5.23
N PHE A 40 3.22 4.17 -4.37
CA PHE A 40 3.98 2.95 -4.63
C PHE A 40 3.07 1.72 -4.69
N GLN A 41 2.13 1.58 -3.75
CA GLN A 41 1.15 0.49 -3.72
C GLN A 41 0.32 0.43 -5.01
N ARG A 42 -0.16 1.59 -5.50
CA ARG A 42 -0.86 1.68 -6.81
C ARG A 42 0.01 1.19 -7.96
N ALA A 43 1.27 1.64 -8.04
CA ALA A 43 2.17 1.22 -9.10
C ALA A 43 2.44 -0.30 -9.06
N ALA A 44 2.66 -0.86 -7.86
CA ALA A 44 2.88 -2.29 -7.68
C ALA A 44 1.64 -3.12 -8.04
N LEU A 45 0.45 -2.69 -7.63
CA LEU A 45 -0.80 -3.37 -7.97
C LEU A 45 -1.07 -3.36 -9.48
N LEU A 46 -0.88 -2.21 -10.14
CA LEU A 46 -1.04 -2.11 -11.59
C LEU A 46 -0.05 -3.01 -12.34
N HIS A 47 1.19 -3.11 -11.85
CA HIS A 47 2.17 -4.05 -12.41
C HIS A 47 1.69 -5.50 -12.28
N ALA A 48 1.22 -5.91 -11.09
CA ALA A 48 0.70 -7.26 -10.88
C ALA A 48 -0.49 -7.58 -11.80
N LEU A 49 -1.42 -6.63 -11.98
CA LEU A 49 -2.58 -6.76 -12.87
C LEU A 49 -2.22 -6.76 -14.37
N SER A 50 -0.98 -6.37 -14.72
CA SER A 50 -0.45 -6.43 -16.08
C SER A 50 0.24 -7.74 -16.43
N LEU A 51 0.51 -8.61 -15.44
CA LEU A 51 1.23 -9.86 -15.67
C LEU A 51 0.44 -10.79 -16.60
N PRO A 52 1.06 -11.29 -17.68
CA PRO A 52 0.39 -12.19 -18.61
C PRO A 52 0.06 -13.52 -17.92
N GLY A 53 -1.10 -14.10 -18.24
CA GLY A 53 -1.58 -15.35 -17.62
C GLY A 53 -2.04 -15.22 -16.16
N CYS A 54 -1.85 -14.07 -15.51
CA CYS A 54 -2.37 -13.85 -14.16
C CYS A 54 -3.90 -13.81 -14.20
N ARG A 55 -4.54 -14.69 -13.40
CA ARG A 55 -6.00 -14.79 -13.33
C ARG A 55 -6.60 -14.15 -12.09
N ARG A 56 -5.83 -14.10 -10.99
CA ARG A 56 -6.26 -13.52 -9.72
C ARG A 56 -5.10 -12.81 -9.05
N VAL A 57 -5.37 -11.64 -8.48
CA VAL A 57 -4.42 -10.87 -7.68
C VAL A 57 -5.08 -10.52 -6.36
N ALA A 58 -4.43 -10.87 -5.26
CA ALA A 58 -4.80 -10.39 -3.93
C ALA A 58 -3.95 -9.17 -3.59
N TYR A 59 -4.59 -8.06 -3.26
CA TYR A 59 -3.96 -6.89 -2.69
C TYR A 59 -4.31 -6.83 -1.20
N SER A 60 -3.31 -6.70 -0.34
CA SER A 60 -3.53 -6.63 1.11
C SER A 60 -2.55 -5.70 1.79
N THR A 61 -3.00 -5.08 2.87
CA THR A 61 -2.18 -4.19 3.71
C THR A 61 -2.43 -4.53 5.18
N CYS A 62 -1.48 -4.16 6.05
CA CYS A 62 -1.72 -4.05 7.49
C CYS A 62 -2.03 -2.59 7.86
N SER A 63 -2.86 -1.92 7.06
CA SER A 63 -3.22 -0.51 7.24
C SER A 63 -4.65 -0.37 7.76
N VAL A 64 -4.93 0.83 8.27
CA VAL A 64 -6.29 1.31 8.57
C VAL A 64 -6.66 2.53 7.71
N TRP A 65 -5.74 3.00 6.86
CA TRP A 65 -5.88 4.23 6.10
C TRP A 65 -6.55 3.94 4.77
N GLY A 66 -7.71 4.55 4.53
CA GLY A 66 -8.45 4.36 3.27
C GLY A 66 -7.64 4.72 2.02
N ASP A 67 -6.71 5.67 2.11
CA ASP A 67 -5.81 6.02 0.99
C ASP A 67 -4.87 4.87 0.57
N GLU A 68 -4.47 4.01 1.51
CA GLU A 68 -3.66 2.80 1.25
C GLU A 68 -4.54 1.60 0.88
N ASP A 69 -5.83 1.67 1.16
CA ASP A 69 -6.77 0.55 1.04
C ASP A 69 -7.74 0.80 -0.13
N GLU A 70 -8.94 1.32 0.14
CA GLU A 70 -9.97 1.60 -0.87
C GLU A 70 -9.47 2.56 -1.96
N GLY A 71 -8.63 3.53 -1.62
CA GLY A 71 -8.05 4.48 -2.58
C GLY A 71 -7.12 3.84 -3.59
N VAL A 72 -6.33 2.84 -3.17
CA VAL A 72 -5.47 2.07 -4.09
C VAL A 72 -6.33 1.23 -5.02
N VAL A 73 -7.35 0.56 -4.48
CA VAL A 73 -8.28 -0.28 -5.25
C VAL A 73 -9.10 0.54 -6.24
N ALA A 74 -9.68 1.65 -5.81
CA ALA A 74 -10.44 2.57 -6.66
C ALA A 74 -9.58 3.08 -7.83
N SER A 75 -8.35 3.50 -7.54
CA SER A 75 -7.42 3.94 -8.57
C SER A 75 -7.03 2.84 -9.55
N ALA A 76 -6.91 1.59 -9.09
CA ALA A 76 -6.61 0.46 -9.95
C ALA A 76 -7.80 0.11 -10.86
N MET A 77 -9.01 0.05 -10.31
CA MET A 77 -10.24 -0.26 -11.06
C MET A 77 -10.57 0.80 -12.12
N ALA A 78 -10.27 2.07 -11.83
CA ALA A 78 -10.43 3.18 -12.76
C ALA A 78 -9.34 3.25 -13.86
N ASN A 79 -8.24 2.50 -13.72
CA ASN A 79 -7.15 2.54 -14.68
C ASN A 79 -7.60 1.93 -16.04
N PRO A 80 -7.42 2.61 -17.19
CA PRO A 80 -7.84 2.09 -18.49
C PRO A 80 -7.23 0.73 -18.87
N ALA A 81 -6.05 0.40 -18.35
CA ALA A 81 -5.42 -0.90 -18.59
C ALA A 81 -6.12 -2.05 -17.84
N VAL A 82 -6.85 -1.74 -16.76
CA VAL A 82 -7.53 -2.68 -15.85
C VAL A 82 -9.03 -2.70 -16.10
N ALA A 83 -9.64 -1.53 -16.36
CA ALA A 83 -11.06 -1.36 -16.54
C ALA A 83 -11.63 -2.31 -17.60
N GLY A 84 -12.69 -3.03 -17.24
CA GLY A 84 -13.32 -4.04 -18.09
C GLY A 84 -12.54 -5.35 -18.25
N LYS A 85 -11.28 -5.42 -17.77
CA LYS A 85 -10.45 -6.63 -17.82
C LYS A 85 -10.34 -7.36 -16.48
N TRP A 86 -10.62 -6.65 -15.39
CA TRP A 86 -10.61 -7.19 -14.04
C TRP A 86 -11.89 -6.79 -13.33
N LYS A 87 -12.33 -7.64 -12.41
CA LYS A 87 -13.44 -7.40 -11.49
C LYS A 87 -13.01 -7.72 -10.07
N LEU A 88 -13.66 -7.08 -9.10
CA LEU A 88 -13.53 -7.45 -7.70
C LEU A 88 -14.40 -8.67 -7.40
N ILE A 89 -13.85 -9.60 -6.63
CA ILE A 89 -14.56 -10.77 -6.11
C ILE A 89 -14.69 -10.61 -4.61
N LYS A 90 -15.85 -11.00 -4.08
CA LYS A 90 -16.12 -11.00 -2.64
C LYS A 90 -15.14 -11.93 -1.92
N ALA A 91 -14.10 -11.33 -1.35
CA ALA A 91 -13.11 -12.05 -0.57
C ALA A 91 -13.72 -12.43 0.78
N LEU A 92 -13.42 -13.64 1.26
CA LEU A 92 -13.86 -14.16 2.57
C LEU A 92 -15.35 -13.85 2.87
N PRO A 93 -16.30 -14.47 2.14
CA PRO A 93 -17.71 -14.06 2.16
C PRO A 93 -18.34 -14.00 3.56
N ASP A 94 -17.88 -14.84 4.48
CA ASP A 94 -18.39 -14.94 5.86
C ASP A 94 -17.71 -13.98 6.84
N TRP A 95 -16.64 -13.28 6.43
CA TRP A 95 -16.05 -12.23 7.25
C TRP A 95 -17.12 -11.14 7.47
N PRO A 96 -17.21 -10.42 8.60
CA PRO A 96 -18.30 -9.45 8.78
C PRO A 96 -17.99 -8.05 8.23
N THR A 97 -16.76 -7.56 8.44
CA THR A 97 -16.41 -6.16 8.15
C THR A 97 -16.00 -5.97 6.69
N ARG A 98 -16.49 -4.91 6.04
CA ARG A 98 -16.28 -4.66 4.61
C ARG A 98 -15.53 -3.36 4.33
N GLY A 99 -15.17 -3.16 3.07
CA GLY A 99 -14.63 -1.88 2.61
C GLY A 99 -15.58 -0.72 2.88
N MET A 100 -14.99 0.45 3.08
CA MET A 100 -15.75 1.68 3.31
C MET A 100 -16.27 2.26 1.99
N ALA A 101 -17.27 3.14 2.08
CA ALA A 101 -17.66 3.96 0.94
C ALA A 101 -16.48 4.86 0.53
N TRP A 102 -16.10 4.80 -0.74
CA TRP A 102 -14.94 5.53 -1.26
C TRP A 102 -15.22 6.10 -2.66
N PRO A 103 -14.77 7.34 -2.96
CA PRO A 103 -14.93 7.91 -4.29
C PRO A 103 -14.33 7.03 -5.39
N GLY A 104 -15.14 6.65 -6.37
CA GLY A 104 -14.70 5.78 -7.48
C GLY A 104 -14.87 4.27 -7.22
N LEU A 105 -15.49 3.87 -6.11
CA LEU A 105 -15.99 2.51 -5.92
C LEU A 105 -17.51 2.48 -5.82
N ALA A 106 -18.13 1.56 -6.55
CA ALA A 106 -19.54 1.25 -6.37
C ALA A 106 -19.77 0.56 -5.00
N PRO A 107 -20.97 0.67 -4.40
CA PRO A 107 -21.28 -0.02 -3.15
C PRO A 107 -21.05 -1.54 -3.21
N SER A 108 -21.34 -2.17 -4.35
CA SER A 108 -21.09 -3.60 -4.58
C SER A 108 -19.60 -3.94 -4.63
N GLU A 109 -18.76 -3.01 -5.08
CA GLU A 109 -17.30 -3.18 -5.10
C GLU A 109 -16.72 -3.04 -3.70
N ALA A 110 -17.16 -2.06 -2.92
CA ALA A 110 -16.78 -1.91 -1.52
C ALA A 110 -17.18 -3.15 -0.68
N ASP A 111 -18.34 -3.74 -0.97
CA ASP A 111 -18.81 -4.99 -0.35
C ASP A 111 -18.01 -6.25 -0.75
N CYS A 112 -17.14 -6.15 -1.77
CA CYS A 112 -16.19 -7.21 -2.09
C CYS A 112 -14.90 -7.14 -1.26
N LEU A 113 -14.62 -6.00 -0.64
CA LEU A 113 -13.39 -5.74 0.11
C LEU A 113 -13.54 -6.17 1.57
N VAL A 114 -12.44 -6.59 2.18
CA VAL A 114 -12.39 -7.00 3.58
C VAL A 114 -11.58 -6.00 4.38
N ARG A 115 -12.09 -5.60 5.55
CA ARG A 115 -11.34 -4.89 6.59
C ARG A 115 -11.31 -5.72 7.87
N ALA A 116 -10.25 -5.60 8.65
CA ALA A 116 -10.21 -6.05 10.03
C ALA A 116 -9.71 -4.88 10.87
N ASP A 117 -10.49 -4.48 11.86
CA ASP A 117 -10.17 -3.32 12.69
C ASP A 117 -9.36 -3.75 13.93
N PRO A 118 -8.40 -2.92 14.39
CA PRO A 118 -7.58 -3.27 15.54
C PRO A 118 -8.38 -3.56 16.81
N GLY A 119 -9.48 -2.81 17.01
CA GLY A 119 -10.30 -2.90 18.22
C GLY A 119 -11.18 -4.14 18.28
N SER A 120 -11.90 -4.45 17.21
CA SER A 120 -12.84 -5.58 17.15
C SER A 120 -12.15 -6.91 16.85
N ASP A 121 -11.15 -6.90 15.97
CA ASP A 121 -10.61 -8.12 15.37
C ASP A 121 -9.24 -8.50 15.95
N ARG A 122 -8.73 -7.72 16.91
CA ARG A 122 -7.44 -7.92 17.59
C ARG A 122 -6.26 -8.02 16.60
N THR A 123 -6.32 -7.22 15.54
CA THR A 123 -5.25 -7.09 14.53
C THR A 123 -4.54 -5.73 14.68
N GLN A 124 -3.57 -5.42 13.79
CA GLN A 124 -3.01 -4.07 13.67
C GLN A 124 -3.77 -3.19 12.66
N GLY A 125 -4.92 -3.66 12.18
CA GLY A 125 -5.51 -3.21 10.93
C GLY A 125 -5.13 -4.18 9.82
N PHE A 126 -6.11 -4.63 9.04
CA PHE A 126 -5.87 -5.45 7.87
C PHE A 126 -6.88 -5.13 6.78
N PHE A 127 -6.44 -5.18 5.53
CA PHE A 127 -7.29 -4.97 4.37
C PHE A 127 -7.01 -6.02 3.30
N VAL A 128 -8.05 -6.48 2.60
CA VAL A 128 -7.91 -7.40 1.45
C VAL A 128 -8.86 -7.01 0.33
N ALA A 129 -8.33 -6.97 -0.90
CA ALA A 129 -9.08 -6.91 -2.14
C ALA A 129 -8.65 -8.07 -3.06
N LEU A 130 -9.62 -8.77 -3.66
CA LEU A 130 -9.36 -9.84 -4.61
C LEU A 130 -9.83 -9.43 -6.00
N PHE A 131 -8.89 -9.30 -6.92
CA PHE A 131 -9.14 -9.04 -8.32
C PHE A 131 -9.16 -10.37 -9.09
N GLU A 132 -10.12 -10.53 -10.00
CA GLU A 132 -10.20 -11.66 -10.93
C GLU A 132 -10.28 -11.15 -12.36
N ARG A 133 -9.47 -11.74 -13.24
CA ARG A 133 -9.46 -11.41 -14.66
C ARG A 133 -10.79 -11.84 -15.27
N VAL A 134 -11.41 -10.97 -16.06
CA VAL A 134 -12.62 -11.28 -16.80
C VAL A 134 -12.25 -12.26 -17.92
N PRO A 135 -12.96 -13.40 -18.08
CA PRO A 135 -12.69 -14.32 -19.18
C PRO A 135 -12.79 -13.63 -20.54
N GLY A 136 -11.82 -13.85 -21.43
CA GLY A 136 -11.78 -13.28 -22.78
C GLY A 136 -11.41 -11.80 -22.88
N SER A 137 -11.03 -11.14 -21.77
CA SER A 137 -10.69 -9.71 -21.76
C SER A 137 -9.18 -9.41 -21.93
N GLY A 138 -8.35 -10.42 -22.19
CA GLY A 138 -6.93 -10.26 -22.45
C GLY A 138 -6.36 -11.44 -23.22
N GLU A 139 -5.10 -11.35 -23.66
CA GLU A 139 -4.40 -12.49 -24.27
C GLU A 139 -4.41 -13.63 -23.26
N ASP A 140 -5.27 -14.61 -23.51
CA ASP A 140 -5.20 -15.90 -22.88
C ASP A 140 -3.92 -16.54 -23.41
N ILE A 141 -2.96 -16.80 -22.52
CA ILE A 141 -1.83 -17.64 -22.88
C ILE A 141 -2.45 -18.97 -23.26
N ALA A 142 -2.31 -19.35 -24.54
CA ALA A 142 -2.81 -20.62 -25.04
C ALA A 142 -2.33 -21.74 -24.11
N PRO A 143 -3.19 -22.72 -23.77
CA PRO A 143 -2.75 -23.87 -23.00
C PRO A 143 -1.63 -24.58 -23.78
N GLU A 144 -0.50 -24.87 -23.11
CA GLU A 144 0.50 -25.82 -23.61
C GLU A 144 -0.11 -27.20 -23.87
#